data_AF-A0A7Y0EKH6-F1
#
_entry.id   AF-A0A7Y0EKH6-F1
#
_cell.length_a   1.000
_cell.length_b   1.000
_cell.length_c   1.000
_cell.angle_alpha   90.00
_cell.angle_beta   90.00
_cell.angle_gamma   90.00
#
_symmetry.space_group_name_H-M   'P 1'
#
loop_
_entity.id
_entity.type
_entity.pdbx_description
1 polymer ?
#
loop_
_entity_poly.entity_id
_entity_poly.type
_entity_poly.pdbx_seq_one_letter_code
_entity_poly.pdbx_strand_id
1 'polypeptide(L)'
;MSCRCNDISRCTSDIFKIKEIKGLFSNANSTNFSVSIELQRLAVNCMTTFSCVNMAGLMSEEKKLNKDVTKSLPMLGKRCEVKIQQLESQKNAMIIEDIEYHSKDD
;
A
#
# COMPACT_ATOMS: atom_id res chain seq x y z
N MET A 1 -22.22 -0.77 -31.33
CA MET A 1 -21.74 0.36 -30.51
C MET A 1 -21.89 -0.04 -29.05
N SER A 2 -20.79 -0.21 -28.31
CA SER A 2 -20.85 -0.46 -26.87
C SER A 2 -21.41 0.78 -26.19
N CYS A 3 -22.52 0.63 -25.47
CA CYS A 3 -23.16 1.73 -24.77
C CYS A 3 -22.23 2.24 -23.66
N ARG A 4 -21.93 3.55 -23.65
CA ARG A 4 -21.05 4.23 -22.67
C ARG A 4 -21.43 3.94 -21.21
N CYS A 5 -22.70 3.62 -20.97
CA CYS A 5 -23.23 3.16 -19.68
C CYS A 5 -22.60 1.85 -19.18
N ASN A 6 -22.23 0.93 -20.08
CA ASN A 6 -21.56 -0.31 -19.71
C ASN A 6 -20.12 -0.06 -19.24
N ASP A 7 -19.43 0.91 -19.84
CA ASP A 7 -18.08 1.27 -19.43
C ASP A 7 -18.09 1.96 -18.07
N ILE A 8 -19.07 2.81 -17.79
CA ILE A 8 -19.30 3.42 -16.47
C ILE A 8 -19.59 2.35 -15.41
N SER A 9 -20.44 1.37 -15.73
CA SER A 9 -20.77 0.27 -14.82
C SER A 9 -19.54 -0.60 -14.50
N ARG A 10 -18.73 -0.93 -15.52
CA ARG A 10 -17.47 -1.66 -15.36
C ARG A 10 -16.47 -0.89 -14.51
N CYS A 11 -16.28 0.39 -14.80
CA CYS A 11 -15.39 1.26 -14.03
C CYS A 11 -15.84 1.36 -12.56
N THR A 12 -17.14 1.45 -12.31
CA THR A 12 -17.71 1.46 -10.95
C THR A 12 -17.42 0.13 -10.21
N SER A 13 -17.57 -1.00 -10.90
CA SER A 13 -17.25 -2.32 -10.35
C SER A 13 -15.77 -2.45 -10.01
N ASP A 14 -14.88 -1.96 -10.88
CA ASP A 14 -13.45 -2.01 -10.67
C ASP A 14 -13.03 -1.13 -9.48
N ILE A 15 -13.61 0.07 -9.35
CA ILE A 15 -13.40 0.95 -8.18
C ILE A 15 -13.82 0.23 -6.90
N PHE A 16 -14.95 -0.47 -6.91
CA PHE A 16 -15.42 -1.20 -5.74
C PHE A 16 -14.45 -2.31 -5.34
N LYS A 17 -14.01 -3.13 -6.30
CA LYS A 17 -13.02 -4.20 -6.05
C LYS A 17 -11.70 -3.66 -5.53
N ILE A 18 -11.23 -2.52 -6.05
CA ILE A 18 -10.01 -1.87 -5.56
C ILE A 18 -10.17 -1.42 -4.11
N LYS A 19 -11.35 -0.92 -3.72
CA LYS A 19 -11.63 -0.57 -2.32
C LYS A 19 -11.62 -1.79 -1.40
N GLU A 20 -12.18 -2.91 -1.83
CA GLU A 20 -12.13 -4.17 -1.07
C GLU A 20 -10.69 -4.65 -0.89
N ILE A 21 -9.90 -4.65 -1.97
CA ILE A 21 -8.47 -5.02 -1.92
C ILE A 21 -7.70 -4.10 -0.97
N LYS A 22 -7.97 -2.80 -0.98
CA LYS A 22 -7.37 -1.84 -0.03
C LYS A 22 -7.72 -2.20 1.42
N GLY A 23 -8.97 -2.57 1.69
CA GLY A 23 -9.40 -3.03 3.02
C GLY A 23 -8.65 -4.27 3.49
N LEU A 24 -8.47 -5.25 2.59
CA LEU A 24 -7.69 -6.46 2.87
C LEU A 24 -6.23 -6.13 3.22
N PHE A 25 -5.60 -5.21 2.48
CA PHE A 25 -4.23 -4.78 2.79
C PHE A 25 -4.12 -4.07 4.15
N SER A 26 -5.08 -3.20 4.49
CA SER A 26 -5.10 -2.56 5.81
C SER A 26 -5.22 -3.58 6.94
N ASN A 27 -6.09 -4.58 6.78
CA ASN A 27 -6.24 -5.65 7.76
C ASN A 27 -4.96 -6.49 7.88
N ALA A 28 -4.37 -6.89 6.76
CA ALA A 28 -3.11 -7.64 6.75
C ALA A 28 -1.97 -6.86 7.42
N ASN A 29 -1.89 -5.53 7.21
CA ASN A 29 -0.90 -4.69 7.86
C ASN A 29 -1.11 -4.61 9.38
N SER A 30 -2.37 -4.51 9.82
CA SER A 30 -2.73 -4.57 11.25
C SER A 30 -2.32 -5.90 11.88
N THR A 31 -2.65 -7.03 11.22
CA THR A 31 -2.24 -8.36 11.68
C THR A 31 -0.73 -8.50 11.73
N ASN A 32 0.00 -8.01 10.72
CA ASN A 32 1.47 -8.05 10.70
C ASN A 32 2.09 -7.24 11.86
N PHE A 33 1.49 -6.08 12.18
CA PHE A 33 1.89 -5.27 13.33
C PHE A 33 1.63 -6.02 14.65
N SER A 34 0.45 -6.64 14.82
CA SER A 34 0.15 -7.45 15.99
C SER A 34 1.10 -8.65 16.15
N VAL A 35 1.40 -9.36 15.07
CA VAL A 35 2.38 -10.47 15.09
C VAL A 35 3.76 -9.98 15.48
N SER A 36 4.19 -8.82 14.97
CA SER A 36 5.49 -8.23 15.32
C SER A 36 5.58 -7.89 16.82
N ILE A 37 4.50 -7.36 17.40
CA ILE A 37 4.43 -7.10 18.85
C ILE A 37 4.53 -8.40 19.65
N GLU A 38 3.79 -9.44 19.26
CA GLU A 38 3.83 -10.73 19.96
C GLU A 38 5.19 -11.42 19.83
N LEU A 39 5.86 -11.32 18.68
CA LEU A 39 7.23 -11.79 18.51
C LEU A 39 8.22 -11.03 19.39
N GLN A 40 8.08 -9.71 19.50
CA GLN A 40 8.90 -8.91 20.43
C GLN A 40 8.66 -9.30 21.89
N ARG A 41 7.40 -9.49 22.30
CA ARG A 41 7.05 -9.97 23.64
C ARG A 41 7.65 -11.34 23.92
N LEU A 42 7.55 -12.26 22.97
CA LEU A 42 8.16 -13.58 23.09
C LEU A 42 9.68 -13.49 23.22
N ALA A 43 10.33 -12.66 22.40
CA ALA A 43 11.78 -12.43 22.47
C ALA A 43 12.20 -11.88 23.84
N VAL A 44 11.47 -10.91 24.39
CA VAL A 44 11.71 -10.36 25.74
C VAL A 44 11.50 -11.43 26.81
N ASN A 45 10.41 -12.21 26.74
CA ASN A 45 10.14 -13.30 27.68
C ASN A 45 11.21 -14.40 27.61
N CYS A 46 11.70 -14.74 26.41
CA CYS A 46 12.82 -15.66 26.26
C CYS A 46 14.11 -15.08 26.86
N MET A 47 14.36 -13.78 26.72
CA MET A 47 15.53 -13.09 27.28
C MET A 47 15.50 -13.03 28.82
N THR A 48 14.31 -12.87 29.41
CA THR A 48 14.12 -12.87 30.87
C THR A 48 14.12 -14.28 31.48
N THR A 49 13.69 -15.30 30.71
CA THR A 49 13.59 -16.70 31.18
C THR A 49 14.87 -17.50 30.94
N PHE A 50 15.59 -17.22 29.85
CA PHE A 50 16.84 -17.87 29.50
C PHE A 50 17.91 -16.81 29.18
N SER A 51 19.03 -16.87 29.89
CA SER A 51 20.24 -16.12 29.54
C SER A 51 20.76 -16.59 28.17
N CYS A 52 20.19 -16.05 27.08
CA CYS A 52 20.57 -16.38 25.72
C CYS A 52 21.76 -15.49 25.31
N VAL A 53 22.96 -16.04 25.43
CA VAL A 53 24.26 -15.45 25.02
C VAL A 53 24.27 -14.99 23.53
N ASN A 54 23.27 -15.40 22.77
CA ASN A 54 23.14 -15.32 21.32
C ASN A 54 22.08 -14.30 20.84
N MET A 55 21.43 -13.57 21.76
CA MET A 55 20.35 -12.63 21.46
C MET A 55 20.78 -11.51 20.49
N ALA A 56 22.00 -11.00 20.65
CA ALA A 56 22.59 -10.00 19.75
C ALA A 56 22.81 -10.56 18.32
N GLY A 57 23.14 -11.85 18.21
CA GLY A 57 23.26 -12.54 16.92
C GLY A 57 21.90 -12.71 16.23
N LEU A 58 20.87 -13.09 16.99
CA LEU A 58 19.50 -13.20 16.50
C LEU A 58 18.94 -11.86 16.02
N MET A 59 19.10 -10.78 16.79
CA MET A 59 18.69 -9.42 16.36
C MET A 59 19.46 -8.92 15.14
N SER A 60 20.74 -9.30 14.99
CA SER A 60 21.56 -8.95 13.83
C SER A 60 21.10 -9.67 12.56
N GLU A 61 20.82 -10.97 12.65
CA GLU A 61 20.29 -11.74 11.52
C GLU A 61 18.86 -11.34 11.16
N GLU A 62 18.02 -11.03 12.15
CA GLU A 62 16.69 -10.45 11.92
C GLU A 62 16.78 -9.10 11.21
N LYS A 63 17.71 -8.22 11.62
CA LYS A 63 17.97 -6.94 10.92
C LYS A 63 18.48 -7.14 9.50
N LYS A 64 19.29 -8.16 9.24
CA LYS A 64 19.75 -8.50 7.88
C LYS A 64 18.60 -8.99 7.01
N LEU A 65 17.79 -9.91 7.52
CA LEU A 65 16.61 -10.44 6.83
C LEU A 65 15.60 -9.32 6.52
N ASN A 66 15.39 -8.40 7.47
CA ASN A 66 14.47 -7.28 7.28
C ASN A 66 15.07 -6.08 6.56
N LYS A 67 16.37 -6.08 6.21
CA LYS A 67 17.03 -4.91 5.59
C LYS A 67 16.40 -4.54 4.25
N ASP A 68 16.07 -5.55 3.45
CA ASP A 68 15.49 -5.34 2.12
C ASP A 68 14.03 -4.90 2.22
N VAL A 69 13.28 -5.41 3.19
CA VAL A 69 11.92 -4.97 3.50
C VAL A 69 11.93 -3.51 4.00
N THR A 70 12.81 -3.20 4.95
CA THR A 70 12.95 -1.85 5.54
C THR A 70 13.38 -0.80 4.50
N LYS A 71 14.19 -1.18 3.51
CA LYS A 71 14.61 -0.27 2.43
C LYS A 71 13.60 -0.18 1.29
N SER A 72 12.97 -1.29 0.92
CA SER A 72 12.10 -1.35 -0.26
C SER A 72 10.72 -0.74 0.00
N LEU A 73 10.16 -0.91 1.20
CA LEU A 73 8.82 -0.41 1.54
C LEU A 73 8.67 1.11 1.42
N PRO A 74 9.57 1.95 1.98
CA PRO A 74 9.49 3.40 1.83
C PRO A 74 9.63 3.85 0.37
N MET A 75 10.48 3.15 -0.39
CA MET A 75 10.72 3.45 -1.80
C MET A 75 9.49 3.12 -2.67
N LEU A 76 8.82 1.99 -2.38
CA LEU A 76 7.55 1.62 -2.99
C LEU A 76 6.44 2.59 -2.62
N GLY A 77 6.35 3.00 -1.35
CA GLY A 77 5.40 4.01 -0.91
C GLY A 77 5.55 5.32 -1.68
N LYS A 78 6.79 5.81 -1.79
CA LYS A 78 7.09 7.03 -2.56
C LYS A 78 6.77 6.90 -4.04
N ARG A 79 7.00 5.73 -4.65
CA ARG A 79 6.61 5.46 -6.05
C ARG A 79 5.10 5.49 -6.26
N CYS A 80 4.33 4.92 -5.33
CA CYS A 80 2.88 4.97 -5.40
C CYS A 80 2.36 6.41 -5.30
N GLU A 81 2.91 7.21 -4.38
CA GLU A 81 2.53 8.61 -4.18
C GLU A 81 2.81 9.47 -5.43
N VAL A 82 3.98 9.29 -6.05
CA VAL A 82 4.31 9.94 -7.34
C VAL A 82 3.33 9.53 -8.43
N LYS A 83 2.93 8.25 -8.48
CA LYS A 83 2.00 7.77 -9.50
C LYS A 83 0.59 8.31 -9.30
N ILE A 84 0.15 8.46 -8.06
CA ILE A 84 -1.12 9.10 -7.71
C ILE A 84 -1.14 10.55 -8.22
N GLN A 85 -0.11 11.34 -7.90
CA GLN A 85 -0.02 12.73 -8.35
C GLN A 85 -0.01 12.85 -9.88
N GLN A 86 0.68 11.94 -10.58
CA GLN A 86 0.65 11.91 -12.05
C GLN A 86 -0.76 11.66 -12.59
N LEU A 87 -1.47 10.69 -12.02
CA LEU A 87 -2.82 10.34 -12.47
C LEU A 87 -3.84 11.44 -12.15
N GLU A 88 -3.71 12.12 -11.01
CA GLU A 88 -4.54 13.27 -10.66
C GLU A 88 -4.30 14.45 -11.62
N SER A 89 -3.04 14.72 -11.97
CA SER A 89 -2.70 15.73 -12.96
C SER A 89 -3.27 15.40 -14.34
N GLN A 90 -3.14 14.15 -14.80
CA GLN A 90 -3.72 13.69 -16.06
C GLN A 90 -5.24 13.79 -16.08
N LYS A 91 -5.90 13.41 -14.98
CA LYS A 91 -7.35 13.54 -14.83
C LYS A 91 -7.79 14.99 -14.95
N ASN A 92 -7.09 15.91 -14.28
CA ASN A 92 -7.44 17.33 -14.35
C ASN A 92 -7.22 17.89 -15.76
N ALA A 93 -6.16 17.48 -16.46
CA ALA A 93 -5.93 17.87 -17.85
C ALA A 93 -7.09 17.41 -18.75
N MET A 94 -7.53 16.15 -18.62
CA MET A 94 -8.67 15.63 -19.39
C MET A 94 -9.98 16.36 -19.07
N ILE A 95 -10.22 16.74 -17.81
CA ILE A 95 -11.41 17.53 -17.44
C ILE A 95 -11.36 18.93 -18.08
N ILE A 96 -10.20 19.57 -18.10
CA ILE A 96 -10.03 20.88 -18.72
C ILE A 96 -10.27 20.78 -20.24
N GLU A 97 -9.68 19.78 -20.91
CA GLU A 97 -9.89 19.55 -22.34
C GLU A 97 -11.36 19.30 -22.68
N ASP A 98 -12.08 18.53 -21.85
CA ASP A 98 -13.52 18.25 -22.03
C ASP A 98 -14.38 19.52 -21.88
N ILE A 99 -14.07 20.36 -20.90
CA ILE A 99 -14.70 21.68 -20.72
C ILE A 99 -14.43 22.58 -21.92
N GLU A 100 -13.19 22.66 -22.41
CA GLU A 100 -12.81 23.46 -23.57
C GLU A 100 -13.47 22.98 -24.86
N TYR A 101 -13.64 21.67 -25.02
CA TYR A 101 -14.31 21.10 -26.18
C TYR A 101 -15.81 21.42 -26.18
N HIS A 102 -16.48 21.32 -25.03
CA HIS A 102 -17.93 21.59 -24.92
C HIS A 102 -18.29 23.08 -24.82
N SER A 103 -17.33 23.97 -24.54
CA SER A 103 -17.53 25.43 -24.55
C SER A 103 -17.27 26.09 -25.92
N LYS A 104 -16.91 25.31 -26.94
CA LYS A 104 -16.75 25.76 -28.34
C LYS A 104 -17.93 25.39 -29.24
N ASP A 105 -18.85 24.56 -28.77
CA ASP A 105 -20.04 24.09 -29.49
C ASP A 105 -21.34 24.84 -29.09
N ASP A 106 -21.24 25.83 -28.19
CA ASP A 106 -22.27 26.87 -27.87
C ASP A 106 -21.82 28.25 -28.40
#